data_AF-A0A2N9LSJ7-F1
#
_entry.id   AF-A0A2N9LSJ7-F1
#
_cell.length_a   1.000
_cell.length_b   1.000
_cell.length_c   1.000
_cell.angle_alpha   90.00
_cell.angle_beta   90.00
_cell.angle_gamma   90.00
#
_symmetry.space_group_name_H-M   'P 1'
#
loop_
_entity.id
_entity.type
_entity.pdbx_description
1 polymer ?
#
loop_
_entity_poly.entity_id
_entity_poly.type
_entity_poly.pdbx_seq_one_letter_code
_entity_poly.pdbx_strand_id
1 'polypeptide(L)'
;MRIKWLVLTSLLSVALPLGADTIYQMTGQGKQAVVQSNAILIREDSSFVVYKHFELRDRRVEVVRLNKGSLPYSVQTASPEQRRQIVEVWKRFGFKATVTDLAGKTTQLFDVYLDFYPPGGRGSLLESIPATTSFSVLMDNGAADDVDISKITSVHIQGENLKVALRDGKVEEGKFLMPTSQPAEVRFLGISDQYDPSSDRVFDFSLPLARIKEIDFE
;
A
#
# COMPACT_ATOMS: atom_id res chain seq x y z
N MET A 1 54.52 -15.68 17.90
CA MET A 1 54.21 -14.55 17.00
C MET A 1 52.93 -14.85 16.25
N ARG A 2 51.93 -13.97 16.36
CA ARG A 2 50.60 -14.08 15.77
C ARG A 2 50.54 -13.23 14.51
N ILE A 3 50.06 -13.76 13.38
CA ILE A 3 49.47 -12.96 12.31
C ILE A 3 48.20 -13.69 11.87
N LYS A 4 47.06 -13.18 12.35
CA LYS A 4 45.71 -13.58 11.90
C LYS A 4 45.41 -12.76 10.65
N TRP A 5 45.17 -13.43 9.52
CA TRP A 5 44.61 -12.78 8.33
C TRP A 5 43.11 -12.57 8.56
N LEU A 6 42.73 -11.32 8.82
CA LEU A 6 41.34 -10.87 8.76
C LEU A 6 41.07 -10.47 7.32
N VAL A 7 40.41 -11.33 6.55
CA VAL A 7 39.82 -10.92 5.27
C VAL A 7 38.53 -10.20 5.61
N LEU A 8 38.60 -8.87 5.59
CA LEU A 8 37.45 -7.98 5.71
C LEU A 8 36.76 -7.96 4.33
N THR A 9 35.78 -8.84 4.12
CA THR A 9 34.89 -8.75 2.95
C THR A 9 33.96 -7.55 3.14
N SER A 10 34.35 -6.41 2.57
CA SER A 10 33.44 -5.27 2.38
C SER A 10 32.31 -5.70 1.43
N LEU A 11 31.13 -5.94 1.98
CA LEU A 11 29.87 -5.96 1.25
C LEU A 11 29.63 -4.56 0.67
N LEU A 12 30.19 -4.29 -0.51
CA LEU A 12 29.66 -3.24 -1.37
C LEU A 12 28.30 -3.72 -1.87
N SER A 13 27.25 -3.36 -1.13
CA SER A 13 25.90 -3.29 -1.69
C SER A 13 25.94 -2.25 -2.82
N VAL A 14 26.21 -2.71 -4.04
CA VAL A 14 25.89 -1.92 -5.22
C VAL A 14 24.39 -1.70 -5.16
N ALA A 15 23.97 -0.52 -4.70
CA ALA A 15 22.62 -0.05 -4.84
C ALA A 15 22.38 0.07 -6.34
N LEU A 16 21.95 -1.03 -6.97
CA LEU A 16 21.44 -0.97 -8.32
C LEU A 16 20.36 0.11 -8.31
N PRO A 17 20.40 1.11 -9.20
CA PRO A 17 19.33 2.07 -9.31
C PRO A 17 18.06 1.24 -9.50
N LEU A 18 17.15 1.33 -8.53
CA LEU A 18 15.88 0.65 -8.58
C LEU A 18 15.20 1.07 -9.89
N GLY A 19 14.98 0.08 -10.75
CA GLY A 19 15.01 0.31 -12.20
C GLY A 19 13.69 0.73 -12.83
N ALA A 20 12.71 1.22 -12.07
CA ALA A 20 11.39 1.52 -12.64
C ALA A 20 11.33 2.91 -13.31
N ASP A 21 10.13 3.42 -13.57
CA ASP A 21 9.97 4.67 -14.28
C ASP A 21 10.50 5.84 -13.43
N THR A 22 11.09 6.83 -14.11
CA THR A 22 11.54 8.08 -13.49
C THR A 22 10.85 9.26 -14.13
N ILE A 23 10.30 10.13 -13.30
CA ILE A 23 9.54 11.31 -13.69
C ILE A 23 10.41 12.52 -13.42
N TYR A 24 10.59 13.34 -14.45
CA TYR A 24 11.36 14.56 -14.39
C TYR A 24 10.47 15.76 -14.67
N GLN A 25 10.84 16.92 -14.11
CA GLN A 25 10.28 18.21 -14.47
C GLN A 25 11.40 19.14 -14.91
N MET A 26 11.14 19.94 -15.95
CA MET A 26 12.05 21.00 -16.36
C MET A 26 12.01 22.14 -15.34
N THR A 27 13.17 22.60 -14.90
CA THR A 27 13.31 23.78 -14.02
C THR A 27 13.26 25.06 -14.84
N GLY A 28 13.03 26.21 -14.19
CA GLY A 28 13.09 27.52 -14.84
C GLY A 28 14.46 27.88 -15.45
N GLN A 29 15.51 27.10 -15.15
CA GLN A 29 16.85 27.22 -15.75
C GLN A 29 17.08 26.28 -16.93
N GLY A 30 16.04 25.55 -17.39
CA GLY A 30 16.13 24.59 -18.50
C GLY A 30 16.78 23.25 -18.15
N LYS A 31 17.06 22.98 -16.87
CA LYS A 31 17.59 21.68 -16.41
C LYS A 31 16.47 20.73 -16.00
N GLN A 32 16.65 19.42 -16.18
CA GLN A 32 15.74 18.41 -15.64
C GLN A 32 16.03 18.14 -14.16
N ALA A 33 14.99 18.11 -13.34
CA ALA A 33 15.03 17.66 -11.95
C ALA A 33 14.17 16.41 -11.78
N VAL A 34 14.65 15.43 -11.01
CA VAL A 34 13.86 14.23 -10.66
C VAL A 34 12.75 14.66 -9.72
N VAL A 35 11.51 14.38 -10.11
CA VAL A 35 10.31 14.54 -9.26
C VAL A 35 10.05 13.27 -8.50
N GLN A 36 10.11 12.13 -9.19
CA GLN A 36 9.94 10.82 -8.60
C GLN A 36 10.79 9.79 -9.34
N SER A 37 11.50 8.96 -8.58
CA SER A 37 12.13 7.73 -9.07
C SER A 37 11.36 6.51 -8.56
N ASN A 38 11.57 5.35 -9.17
CA ASN A 38 10.96 4.08 -8.73
C ASN A 38 9.43 4.09 -8.80
N ALA A 39 8.90 4.78 -9.82
CA ALA A 39 7.47 4.85 -10.07
C ALA A 39 7.05 3.85 -11.16
N ILE A 40 5.75 3.65 -11.29
CA ILE A 40 5.17 3.07 -12.51
C ILE A 40 4.16 4.08 -13.06
N LEU A 41 4.41 4.55 -14.27
CA LEU A 41 3.53 5.44 -15.01
C LEU A 41 2.23 4.71 -15.34
N ILE A 42 1.11 5.34 -14.98
CA ILE A 42 -0.25 4.87 -15.30
C ILE A 42 -0.74 5.59 -16.56
N ARG A 43 -0.65 6.92 -16.57
CA ARG A 43 -1.15 7.74 -17.67
C ARG A 43 -0.33 9.02 -17.82
N GLU A 44 -0.11 9.41 -19.06
CA GLU A 44 0.43 10.72 -19.41
C GLU A 44 -0.38 11.31 -20.56
N ASP A 45 -0.82 12.56 -20.39
CA ASP A 45 -1.43 13.34 -21.47
C ASP A 45 -0.94 14.80 -21.47
N SER A 46 -1.60 15.68 -22.22
CA SER A 46 -1.23 17.10 -22.30
C SER A 46 -1.45 17.87 -21.01
N SER A 47 -2.29 17.36 -20.10
CA SER A 47 -2.75 18.06 -18.90
C SER A 47 -2.18 17.48 -17.61
N PHE A 48 -1.81 16.20 -17.58
CA PHE A 48 -1.32 15.56 -16.36
C PHE A 48 -0.38 14.37 -16.60
N VAL A 49 0.33 14.01 -15.54
CA VAL A 49 1.07 12.74 -15.38
C VAL A 49 0.50 12.03 -14.15
N VAL A 50 0.08 10.78 -14.32
CA VAL A 50 -0.42 9.92 -13.24
C VAL A 50 0.51 8.72 -13.12
N TYR A 51 0.98 8.47 -11.91
CA TYR A 51 1.87 7.35 -11.62
C TYR A 51 1.56 6.76 -10.25
N LYS A 52 2.02 5.54 -10.03
CA LYS A 52 2.04 4.90 -8.72
C LYS A 52 3.46 4.76 -8.20
N HIS A 53 3.65 4.92 -6.89
CA HIS A 53 4.93 4.69 -6.21
C HIS A 53 4.69 4.17 -4.80
N PHE A 54 5.70 3.56 -4.21
CA PHE A 54 5.67 3.18 -2.80
C PHE A 54 6.00 4.38 -1.93
N GLU A 55 5.09 4.75 -1.03
CA GLU A 55 5.32 5.73 0.03
C GLU A 55 5.84 4.98 1.26
N LEU A 56 7.09 5.26 1.63
CA LEU A 56 7.76 4.53 2.70
C LEU A 56 7.17 4.87 4.07
N ARG A 57 6.73 6.11 4.27
CA ARG A 57 6.13 6.55 5.54
C ARG A 57 4.88 5.75 5.87
N ASP A 58 4.02 5.60 4.87
CA ASP A 58 2.72 4.95 5.01
C ASP A 58 2.78 3.46 4.65
N ARG A 59 3.97 2.98 4.24
CA ARG A 59 4.27 1.60 3.84
C ARG A 59 3.24 1.02 2.86
N ARG A 60 2.86 1.83 1.87
CA ARG A 60 1.87 1.47 0.85
C ARG A 60 2.21 2.04 -0.52
N VAL A 61 1.63 1.48 -1.57
CA VAL A 61 1.62 2.11 -2.89
C VAL A 61 0.51 3.16 -2.98
N GLU A 62 0.85 4.35 -3.46
CA GLU A 62 -0.09 5.45 -3.72
C GLU A 62 -0.15 5.81 -5.20
N VAL A 63 -1.26 6.43 -5.61
CA VAL A 63 -1.41 7.04 -6.94
C VAL A 63 -1.28 8.55 -6.83
N VAL A 64 -0.33 9.12 -7.55
CA VAL A 64 -0.08 10.57 -7.60
C VAL A 64 -0.47 11.11 -8.97
N ARG A 65 -1.20 12.22 -8.97
CA ARG A 65 -1.51 13.01 -10.17
C ARG A 65 -0.79 14.35 -10.12
N LEU A 66 0.10 14.57 -11.08
CA LEU A 66 0.77 15.85 -11.29
C LEU A 66 0.07 16.60 -12.42
N ASN A 67 -0.37 17.82 -12.16
CA ASN A 67 -0.92 18.69 -13.19
C ASN A 67 0.24 19.34 -13.98
N LYS A 68 0.19 19.29 -15.30
CA LYS A 68 1.16 19.93 -16.19
C LYS A 68 0.89 21.44 -16.17
N GLY A 69 1.89 22.20 -15.70
CA GLY A 69 1.87 23.66 -15.69
C GLY A 69 2.67 24.23 -16.86
N SER A 70 3.28 25.40 -16.66
CA SER A 70 4.17 26.03 -17.63
C SER A 70 5.48 25.27 -17.85
N LEU A 71 5.89 24.46 -16.87
CA LEU A 71 7.11 23.65 -16.94
C LEU A 71 6.77 22.21 -17.34
N PRO A 72 7.32 21.69 -18.45
CA PRO A 72 6.99 20.36 -18.94
C PRO A 72 7.54 19.27 -18.02
N TYR A 73 6.79 18.17 -17.94
CA TYR A 73 7.26 16.91 -17.40
C TYR A 73 7.77 16.01 -18.53
N SER A 74 8.72 15.13 -18.21
CA SER A 74 9.17 14.05 -19.09
C SER A 74 9.31 12.77 -18.30
N VAL A 75 8.89 11.65 -18.87
CA VAL A 75 8.96 10.34 -18.22
C VAL A 75 9.97 9.46 -18.95
N GLN A 76 10.88 8.86 -18.18
CA GLN A 76 11.72 7.77 -18.65
C GLN A 76 11.09 6.47 -18.18
N THR A 77 10.47 5.74 -19.11
CA THR A 77 9.85 4.45 -18.81
C THR A 77 10.89 3.33 -18.77
N ALA A 78 10.71 2.44 -17.81
CA ALA A 78 11.52 1.26 -17.64
C ALA A 78 10.97 0.06 -18.44
N SER A 79 11.81 -0.98 -18.57
CA SER A 79 11.38 -2.26 -19.13
C SER A 79 10.30 -2.93 -18.26
N PRO A 80 9.45 -3.80 -18.84
CA PRO A 80 8.50 -4.61 -18.08
C PRO A 80 9.16 -5.41 -16.95
N GLU A 81 10.37 -5.92 -17.16
CA GLU A 81 11.16 -6.66 -16.18
C GLU A 81 11.50 -5.80 -14.97
N GLN A 82 11.94 -4.56 -15.19
CA GLN A 82 12.25 -3.63 -14.11
C GLN A 82 11.00 -3.17 -13.36
N ARG A 83 9.87 -2.98 -14.06
CA ARG A 83 8.58 -2.70 -13.42
C ARG A 83 8.10 -3.87 -12.56
N ARG A 84 8.36 -5.13 -12.96
CA ARG A 84 8.13 -6.29 -12.08
C ARG A 84 9.05 -6.27 -10.86
N GLN A 85 10.32 -5.91 -11.02
CA GLN A 85 11.26 -5.83 -9.90
C GLN A 85 10.85 -4.79 -8.85
N ILE A 86 10.29 -3.64 -9.25
CA ILE A 86 9.83 -2.67 -8.25
C ILE A 86 8.58 -3.14 -7.50
N VAL A 87 7.70 -3.92 -8.13
CA VAL A 87 6.60 -4.59 -7.43
C VAL A 87 7.11 -5.55 -6.35
N GLU A 88 8.19 -6.30 -6.61
CA GLU A 88 8.81 -7.15 -5.59
C GLU A 88 9.39 -6.35 -4.40
N VAL A 89 9.78 -5.10 -4.63
CA VAL A 89 10.15 -4.18 -3.55
C VAL A 89 8.91 -3.76 -2.75
N TRP A 90 7.80 -3.44 -3.41
CA TRP A 90 6.53 -3.12 -2.74
C TRP A 90 6.06 -4.29 -1.88
N LYS A 91 6.05 -5.51 -2.44
CA LYS A 91 5.70 -6.75 -1.71
C LYS A 91 6.59 -6.98 -0.49
N ARG A 92 7.83 -6.50 -0.50
CA ARG A 92 8.78 -6.66 0.61
C ARG A 92 8.54 -5.68 1.76
N PHE A 93 8.23 -4.42 1.44
CA PHE A 93 8.13 -3.36 2.44
C PHE A 93 6.69 -3.11 2.92
N GLY A 94 5.71 -3.38 2.07
CA GLY A 94 4.29 -3.31 2.41
C GLY A 94 3.91 -4.36 3.46
N PHE A 95 2.75 -4.16 4.08
CA PHE A 95 2.19 -5.15 4.99
C PHE A 95 1.76 -6.39 4.23
N LYS A 96 1.89 -7.55 4.84
CA LYS A 96 1.50 -8.84 4.25
C LYS A 96 0.46 -9.49 5.11
N ALA A 97 -0.49 -10.13 4.46
CA ALA A 97 -1.52 -10.87 5.18
C ALA A 97 -2.00 -12.09 4.39
N THR A 98 -2.47 -13.09 5.12
CA THR A 98 -3.35 -14.13 4.58
C THR A 98 -4.78 -13.77 4.96
N VAL A 99 -5.66 -13.65 3.96
CA VAL A 99 -7.08 -13.35 4.16
C VAL A 99 -7.89 -14.61 3.93
N THR A 100 -8.74 -14.95 4.90
CA THR A 100 -9.72 -16.02 4.80
C THR A 100 -11.11 -15.40 4.62
N ASP A 101 -11.78 -15.68 3.50
CA ASP A 101 -13.15 -15.21 3.27
C ASP A 101 -14.20 -16.06 4.03
N LEU A 102 -15.46 -15.62 4.01
CA LEU A 102 -16.57 -16.35 4.66
C LEU A 102 -16.80 -17.76 4.08
N ALA A 103 -16.36 -18.03 2.85
CA ALA A 103 -16.43 -19.36 2.23
C ALA A 103 -15.23 -20.25 2.61
N GLY A 104 -14.27 -19.71 3.37
CA GLY A 104 -13.05 -20.41 3.79
C GLY A 104 -11.94 -20.39 2.75
N LYS A 105 -12.06 -19.62 1.66
CA LYS A 105 -10.97 -19.45 0.70
C LYS A 105 -9.90 -18.55 1.32
N THR A 106 -8.66 -19.03 1.32
CA THR A 106 -7.49 -18.27 1.76
C THR A 106 -6.79 -17.61 0.57
N THR A 107 -6.30 -16.39 0.75
CA THR A 107 -5.52 -15.66 -0.27
C THR A 107 -4.37 -14.94 0.42
N GLN A 108 -3.14 -15.21 0.00
CA GLN A 108 -1.97 -14.44 0.44
C GLN A 108 -1.89 -13.13 -0.34
N LEU A 109 -1.67 -12.04 0.38
CA LEU A 109 -1.64 -10.68 -0.13
C LEU A 109 -0.42 -9.94 0.39
N PHE A 110 0.03 -8.99 -0.41
CA PHE A 110 1.10 -8.06 -0.09
C PHE A 110 0.60 -6.63 -0.25
N ASP A 111 1.34 -5.68 0.31
CA ASP A 111 0.99 -4.26 0.29
C ASP A 111 -0.46 -4.01 0.72
N VAL A 112 -0.85 -4.60 1.86
CA VAL A 112 -2.26 -4.57 2.30
C VAL A 112 -2.62 -3.28 3.03
N TYR A 113 -3.84 -2.79 2.79
CA TYR A 113 -4.40 -1.61 3.42
C TYR A 113 -5.93 -1.63 3.37
N LEU A 114 -6.57 -0.71 4.11
CA LEU A 114 -8.01 -0.48 4.09
C LEU A 114 -8.33 0.74 3.23
N ASP A 115 -9.40 0.67 2.47
CA ASP A 115 -9.89 1.79 1.65
C ASP A 115 -11.42 1.87 1.73
N PHE A 116 -11.95 3.06 1.46
CA PHE A 116 -13.33 3.43 1.80
C PHE A 116 -14.09 3.86 0.55
N TYR A 117 -15.14 3.12 0.22
CA TYR A 117 -15.93 3.33 -0.99
C TYR A 117 -17.33 3.82 -0.64
N PRO A 118 -17.99 4.63 -1.49
CA PRO A 118 -19.41 4.88 -1.32
C PRO A 118 -20.20 3.56 -1.40
N PRO A 119 -21.37 3.46 -0.73
CA PRO A 119 -22.19 2.25 -0.77
C PRO A 119 -22.53 1.87 -2.22
N GLY A 120 -22.36 0.59 -2.56
CA GLY A 120 -22.53 0.10 -3.94
C GLY A 120 -21.29 0.26 -4.84
N GLY A 121 -20.18 0.79 -4.32
CA GLY A 121 -18.86 0.73 -4.96
C GLY A 121 -18.68 1.64 -6.18
N ARG A 122 -19.59 2.58 -6.44
CA ARG A 122 -19.52 3.53 -7.56
C ARG A 122 -19.48 4.97 -7.03
N GLY A 123 -18.38 5.67 -7.33
CA GLY A 123 -18.25 7.11 -7.11
C GLY A 123 -17.13 7.48 -6.13
N SER A 124 -16.91 8.79 -6.02
CA SER A 124 -16.12 9.38 -4.93
C SER A 124 -17.04 9.62 -3.76
N LEU A 125 -16.57 9.34 -2.55
CA LEU A 125 -17.20 9.88 -1.35
C LEU A 125 -17.21 11.42 -1.44
N LEU A 126 -18.24 12.07 -0.87
CA LEU A 126 -18.30 13.53 -0.74
C LEU A 126 -17.16 14.05 0.14
N GLU A 127 -16.66 13.20 1.03
CA GLU A 127 -15.47 13.39 1.85
C GLU A 127 -14.36 12.48 1.33
N SER A 128 -13.17 13.03 1.07
CA SER A 128 -12.02 12.22 0.68
C SER A 128 -11.45 11.52 1.91
N ILE A 129 -11.77 10.25 2.10
CA ILE A 129 -11.17 9.43 3.16
C ILE A 129 -9.91 8.77 2.59
N PRO A 130 -8.73 9.04 3.15
CA PRO A 130 -7.53 8.35 2.72
C PRO A 130 -7.62 6.87 3.12
N ALA A 131 -7.14 5.99 2.25
CA ALA A 131 -6.89 4.61 2.65
C ALA A 131 -5.90 4.56 3.83
N THR A 132 -6.00 3.55 4.70
CA THR A 132 -5.25 3.46 5.96
C THR A 132 -4.55 2.11 6.13
N THR A 133 -3.49 2.09 6.93
CA THR A 133 -2.81 0.86 7.40
C THR A 133 -3.07 0.61 8.88
N SER A 134 -4.26 0.98 9.35
CA SER A 134 -4.71 0.84 10.73
C SER A 134 -6.20 0.50 10.79
N PHE A 135 -6.58 -0.22 11.83
CA PHE A 135 -7.97 -0.48 12.18
C PHE A 135 -8.40 0.49 13.27
N SER A 136 -9.33 1.38 12.95
CA SER A 136 -10.04 2.18 13.96
C SER A 136 -11.05 1.27 14.66
N VAL A 137 -10.87 1.02 15.96
CA VAL A 137 -11.69 0.10 16.73
C VAL A 137 -12.39 0.85 17.86
N LEU A 138 -13.72 0.75 17.91
CA LEU A 138 -14.51 1.11 19.08
C LEU A 138 -14.60 -0.12 19.98
N MET A 139 -13.83 -0.11 21.05
CA MET A 139 -13.76 -1.19 22.04
C MET A 139 -15.05 -1.27 22.85
N ASP A 140 -15.36 -2.47 23.38
CA ASP A 140 -16.58 -2.71 24.16
C ASP A 140 -16.68 -1.89 25.46
N ASN A 141 -15.54 -1.38 25.96
CA ASN A 141 -15.49 -0.47 27.11
C ASN A 141 -15.81 1.00 26.75
N GLY A 142 -16.13 1.27 25.49
CA GLY A 142 -16.43 2.61 24.96
C GLY A 142 -15.21 3.45 24.55
N ALA A 143 -13.99 2.93 24.71
CA ALA A 143 -12.79 3.58 24.17
C ALA A 143 -12.69 3.37 22.66
N ALA A 144 -12.12 4.33 21.95
CA ALA A 144 -11.79 4.20 20.54
C ALA A 144 -10.29 4.42 20.35
N ASP A 145 -9.65 3.56 19.55
CA ASP A 145 -8.23 3.68 19.22
C ASP A 145 -7.94 3.20 17.79
N ASP A 146 -6.84 3.68 17.23
CA ASP A 146 -6.31 3.26 15.94
C ASP A 146 -5.21 2.22 16.14
N VAL A 147 -5.49 0.98 15.74
CA VAL A 147 -4.55 -0.12 15.83
C VAL A 147 -3.81 -0.29 14.50
N ASP A 148 -2.55 0.16 14.46
CA ASP A 148 -1.68 0.01 13.28
C ASP A 148 -1.44 -1.47 12.95
N ILE A 149 -1.50 -1.84 11.66
CA ILE A 149 -1.28 -3.22 11.17
C ILE A 149 0.06 -3.80 11.66
N SER A 150 1.10 -2.99 11.83
CA SER A 150 2.40 -3.43 12.38
C SER A 150 2.31 -4.01 13.78
N LYS A 151 1.27 -3.67 14.54
CA LYS A 151 1.04 -4.16 15.90
C LYS A 151 0.09 -5.35 15.94
N ILE A 152 -0.57 -5.67 14.83
CA ILE A 152 -1.58 -6.71 14.75
C ILE A 152 -0.94 -8.03 14.32
N THR A 153 -1.35 -9.10 14.97
CA THR A 153 -1.08 -10.49 14.58
C THR A 153 -2.24 -11.01 13.73
N SER A 154 -3.48 -10.88 14.20
CA SER A 154 -4.65 -11.27 13.43
C SER A 154 -5.90 -10.48 13.77
N VAL A 155 -6.86 -10.46 12.84
CA VAL A 155 -8.19 -9.87 13.00
C VAL A 155 -9.22 -10.93 12.65
N HIS A 156 -10.06 -11.27 13.62
CA HIS A 156 -11.24 -12.10 13.41
C HIS A 156 -12.47 -11.22 13.29
N ILE A 157 -13.33 -11.51 12.32
CA ILE A 157 -14.48 -10.68 11.98
C ILE A 157 -15.74 -11.52 12.06
N GLN A 158 -16.70 -11.08 12.89
CA GLN A 158 -17.99 -11.73 13.06
C GLN A 158 -19.11 -10.68 12.99
N GLY A 159 -19.68 -10.53 11.80
CA GLY A 159 -20.63 -9.45 11.53
C GLY A 159 -19.95 -8.09 11.67
N GLU A 160 -20.40 -7.28 12.62
CA GLU A 160 -19.79 -5.97 12.92
C GLU A 160 -18.66 -6.04 13.96
N ASN A 161 -18.53 -7.17 14.64
CA ASN A 161 -17.58 -7.33 15.74
C ASN A 161 -16.21 -7.75 15.21
N LEU A 162 -15.18 -7.11 15.74
CA LEU A 162 -13.78 -7.38 15.52
C LEU A 162 -13.17 -7.94 16.80
N LYS A 163 -12.36 -8.98 16.64
CA LYS A 163 -11.41 -9.43 17.66
C LYS A 163 -10.01 -9.30 17.07
N VAL A 164 -9.25 -8.35 17.60
CA VAL A 164 -7.91 -7.98 17.13
C VAL A 164 -6.89 -8.54 18.11
N ALA A 165 -6.11 -9.52 17.67
CA ALA A 165 -5.00 -10.05 18.43
C ALA A 165 -3.73 -9.26 18.10
N LEU A 166 -3.11 -8.64 19.10
CA LEU A 166 -1.90 -7.86 18.97
C LEU A 166 -0.64 -8.71 19.12
N ARG A 167 0.48 -8.22 18.60
CA ARG A 167 1.79 -8.88 18.66
C ARG A 167 2.37 -8.94 20.07
N ASP A 168 1.92 -8.07 20.97
CA ASP A 168 2.29 -8.10 22.39
C ASP A 168 1.47 -9.11 23.21
N GLY A 169 0.55 -9.84 22.57
CA GLY A 169 -0.32 -10.83 23.19
C GLY A 169 -1.63 -10.26 23.75
N LYS A 170 -1.85 -8.94 23.70
CA LYS A 170 -3.13 -8.34 24.05
C LYS A 170 -4.18 -8.70 23.00
N VAL A 171 -5.43 -8.80 23.44
CA VAL A 171 -6.60 -8.97 22.56
C VAL A 171 -7.53 -7.80 22.80
N GLU A 172 -7.96 -7.17 21.72
CA GLU A 172 -8.93 -6.08 21.72
C GLU A 172 -10.20 -6.54 21.01
N GLU A 173 -11.34 -6.37 21.67
CA GLU A 173 -12.65 -6.73 21.15
C GLU A 173 -13.52 -5.47 21.05
N GLY A 174 -14.25 -5.35 19.94
CA GLY A 174 -15.05 -4.17 19.65
C GLY A 174 -15.64 -4.19 18.25
N LYS A 175 -15.92 -3.02 17.71
CA LYS A 175 -16.43 -2.84 16.34
C LYS A 175 -15.49 -2.00 15.50
N PHE A 176 -15.50 -2.20 14.18
CA PHE A 176 -14.84 -1.27 13.28
C PHE A 176 -15.52 0.10 13.38
N LEU A 177 -14.74 1.14 13.68
CA LEU A 177 -15.22 2.50 13.74
C LEU A 177 -14.98 3.17 12.38
N MET A 178 -16.05 3.54 11.70
CA MET A 178 -15.94 4.29 10.45
C MET A 178 -15.28 5.64 10.69
N PRO A 179 -14.24 6.03 9.92
CA PRO A 179 -13.59 7.33 10.05
C PRO A 179 -14.42 8.49 9.46
N THR A 180 -15.68 8.22 9.09
CA THR A 180 -16.61 9.19 8.53
C THR A 180 -18.01 8.97 9.09
N SER A 181 -18.81 10.04 9.12
CA SER A 181 -20.25 9.95 9.37
C SER A 181 -21.05 9.66 8.09
N GLN A 182 -20.44 9.72 6.92
CA GLN A 182 -21.10 9.40 5.65
C GLN A 182 -21.17 7.88 5.47
N PRO A 183 -22.24 7.34 4.85
CA PRO A 183 -22.29 5.93 4.50
C PRO A 183 -21.09 5.55 3.62
N ALA A 184 -20.36 4.50 3.99
CA ALA A 184 -19.26 3.95 3.20
C ALA A 184 -19.09 2.44 3.46
N GLU A 185 -18.55 1.72 2.48
CA GLU A 185 -18.12 0.33 2.58
C GLU A 185 -16.60 0.28 2.76
N VAL A 186 -16.16 -0.32 3.87
CA VAL A 186 -14.74 -0.58 4.12
C VAL A 186 -14.33 -1.83 3.35
N ARG A 187 -13.22 -1.73 2.63
CA ARG A 187 -12.66 -2.84 1.88
C ARG A 187 -11.22 -3.07 2.31
N PHE A 188 -10.84 -4.34 2.40
CA PHE A 188 -9.44 -4.75 2.54
C PHE A 188 -8.87 -4.98 1.14
N LEU A 189 -7.78 -4.28 0.86
CA LEU A 189 -7.11 -4.25 -0.44
C LEU A 189 -5.71 -4.79 -0.31
N GLY A 190 -5.15 -5.22 -1.43
CA GLY A 190 -3.76 -5.63 -1.53
C GLY A 190 -3.43 -6.11 -2.94
N ILE A 191 -2.16 -6.43 -3.16
CA ILE A 191 -1.69 -7.07 -4.37
C ILE A 191 -1.48 -8.57 -4.13
N SER A 192 -1.91 -9.37 -5.09
CA SER A 192 -1.62 -10.80 -5.14
C SER A 192 -0.20 -11.05 -5.67
N ASP A 193 0.24 -12.30 -5.62
CA ASP A 193 1.51 -12.67 -6.24
C ASP A 193 1.51 -12.44 -7.77
N GLN A 194 0.34 -12.54 -8.40
CA GLN A 194 0.13 -12.42 -9.84
C GLN A 194 -0.14 -10.98 -10.31
N TYR A 195 0.05 -9.99 -9.44
CA TYR A 195 -0.23 -8.60 -9.74
C TYR A 195 0.51 -8.11 -11.00
N ASP A 196 -0.25 -7.55 -11.94
CA ASP A 196 0.28 -6.97 -13.16
C ASP A 196 0.74 -5.52 -12.91
N PRO A 197 2.05 -5.22 -13.02
CA PRO A 197 2.55 -3.86 -12.87
C PRO A 197 1.97 -2.88 -13.89
N SER A 198 1.48 -3.36 -15.04
CA SER A 198 0.87 -2.53 -16.08
C SER A 198 -0.55 -2.05 -15.75
N SER A 199 -1.18 -2.64 -14.73
CA SER A 199 -2.51 -2.23 -14.26
C SER A 199 -2.54 -0.77 -13.80
N ASP A 200 -3.60 -0.05 -14.19
CA ASP A 200 -3.88 1.30 -13.69
C ASP A 200 -4.19 1.32 -12.18
N ARG A 201 -4.53 0.17 -11.58
CA ARG A 201 -4.84 0.04 -10.15
C ARG A 201 -3.60 -0.35 -9.36
N VAL A 202 -3.51 0.14 -8.12
CA VAL A 202 -2.45 -0.26 -7.17
C VAL A 202 -2.72 -1.63 -6.53
N PHE A 203 -3.91 -2.19 -6.72
CA PHE A 203 -4.34 -3.48 -6.17
C PHE A 203 -5.02 -4.35 -7.24
N ASP A 204 -4.98 -5.67 -7.05
CA ASP A 204 -5.77 -6.66 -7.81
C ASP A 204 -6.69 -7.50 -6.89
N PHE A 205 -6.52 -7.40 -5.57
CA PHE A 205 -7.45 -7.93 -4.58
C PHE A 205 -8.23 -6.80 -3.91
N SER A 206 -9.54 -7.01 -3.74
CA SER A 206 -10.40 -6.10 -2.99
C SER A 206 -11.64 -6.80 -2.49
N LEU A 207 -11.80 -6.89 -1.17
CA LEU A 207 -12.93 -7.57 -0.54
C LEU A 207 -13.53 -6.68 0.57
N PRO A 208 -14.87 -6.53 0.66
CA PRO A 208 -15.49 -5.85 1.79
C PRO A 208 -15.08 -6.50 3.10
N LEU A 209 -14.81 -5.69 4.12
CA LEU A 209 -14.39 -6.19 5.44
C LEU A 209 -15.45 -7.16 6.02
N ALA A 210 -16.74 -6.89 5.78
CA ALA A 210 -17.85 -7.75 6.17
C ALA A 210 -17.91 -9.11 5.44
N ARG A 211 -17.10 -9.33 4.39
CA ARG A 211 -16.97 -10.61 3.67
C ARG A 211 -15.69 -11.37 4.03
N ILE A 212 -14.93 -10.85 4.97
CA ILE A 212 -13.73 -11.49 5.49
C ILE A 212 -14.09 -12.16 6.82
N LYS A 213 -13.57 -13.36 7.03
CA LYS A 213 -13.67 -14.09 8.29
C LYS A 213 -12.47 -13.80 9.19
N GLU A 214 -11.28 -13.82 8.59
CA GLU A 214 -10.01 -13.71 9.31
C GLU A 214 -8.95 -13.06 8.42
N ILE A 215 -8.07 -12.27 9.05
CA ILE A 215 -6.88 -11.68 8.44
C ILE A 215 -5.70 -12.01 9.37
N ASP A 216 -4.71 -12.74 8.86
CA ASP A 216 -3.48 -13.06 9.58
C ASP A 216 -2.32 -12.26 8.99
N PHE A 217 -1.64 -11.44 9.80
CA PHE A 217 -0.54 -10.61 9.38
C PHE A 217 0.83 -11.26 9.65
N GLU A 218 1.77 -11.10 8.72
CA GLU A 218 3.18 -11.55 8.87
C GLU A 218 4.01 -10.56 9.71
#